data_AF-A0A1F4CLQ7-F1
#
_entry.id   AF-A0A1F4CLQ7-F1
#
_cell.length_a   1.000
_cell.length_b   1.000
_cell.length_c   1.000
_cell.angle_alpha   90.00
_cell.angle_beta   90.00
_cell.angle_gamma   90.00
#
_symmetry.space_group_name_H-M   'P 1'
#
loop_
_entity.id
_entity.type
_entity.pdbx_description
1 polymer ?
#
loop_
_entity_poly.entity_id
_entity_poly.type
_entity_poly.pdbx_seq_one_letter_code
_entity_poly.pdbx_strand_id
1 'polypeptide(L)'
;MWGTDDLVFLSRYDGMSAFRLTPLGAYVLGLEAAYRPIAIPSNLALSVLPSLQVNVVRGAIGAEEALLLENWAVPVQSGSWRLDREKALSAIEKGYEIAELRGFLESRDDMPLPESVESFIRQCERNGKALKTVGNAVLIECRDNETTEAIAGHKETGHLCLRAGPKTLVVRTDHLEKFRERVRLLGFGMAS
;
A
#
# COMPACT_ATOMS: atom_id res chain seq x y z
N MET A 1 -7.48 -34.44 -49.10
CA MET A 1 -8.88 -34.68 -48.69
C MET A 1 -9.33 -33.41 -48.00
N TRP A 2 -10.10 -32.60 -48.72
CA TRP A 2 -10.84 -31.45 -48.20
C TRP A 2 -11.95 -31.98 -47.29
N GLY A 3 -12.17 -31.41 -46.10
CA GLY A 3 -13.08 -32.03 -45.14
C GLY A 3 -13.43 -31.24 -43.88
N THR A 4 -13.19 -29.92 -43.86
CA THR A 4 -13.54 -29.07 -42.70
C THR A 4 -14.26 -27.78 -43.08
N ASP A 5 -14.56 -27.56 -44.37
CA ASP A 5 -15.13 -26.31 -44.86
C ASP A 5 -16.63 -26.13 -44.52
N ASP A 6 -17.30 -27.20 -44.07
CA ASP A 6 -18.70 -27.19 -43.64
C ASP A 6 -18.88 -27.09 -42.11
N LEU A 7 -17.78 -27.06 -41.34
CA LEU A 7 -17.81 -27.01 -39.88
C LEU A 7 -17.74 -25.56 -39.40
N VAL A 8 -18.88 -25.03 -38.93
CA VAL A 8 -19.01 -23.63 -38.47
C VAL A 8 -18.09 -23.31 -37.29
N PHE A 9 -17.70 -24.31 -36.50
CA PHE A 9 -16.61 -24.24 -35.50
C PHE A 9 -16.15 -25.66 -35.15
N LEU A 10 -14.83 -25.87 -35.10
CA LEU A 10 -14.21 -26.99 -34.40
C LEU A 10 -13.61 -26.45 -33.11
N SER A 11 -14.26 -26.73 -31.99
CA SER A 11 -13.70 -26.45 -30.67
C SER A 11 -12.67 -27.52 -30.33
N ARG A 12 -11.63 -27.17 -29.55
CA ARG A 12 -10.70 -28.15 -28.99
C ARG A 12 -11.39 -29.23 -28.13
N TYR A 13 -12.64 -28.99 -27.77
CA TYR A 13 -13.44 -29.85 -26.91
C TYR A 13 -14.56 -30.61 -27.64
N ASP A 14 -14.62 -30.54 -28.98
CA ASP A 14 -15.56 -31.37 -29.75
C ASP A 14 -15.24 -32.85 -29.57
N GLY A 15 -16.20 -33.60 -29.00
CA GLY A 15 -16.02 -34.99 -28.59
C GLY A 15 -15.73 -35.20 -27.09
N MET A 16 -15.69 -34.14 -26.28
CA MET A 16 -15.57 -34.26 -24.82
C MET A 16 -16.85 -34.86 -24.21
N SER A 17 -16.75 -36.07 -23.66
CA SER A 17 -17.88 -36.79 -23.07
C SER A 17 -18.06 -36.54 -21.57
N ALA A 18 -17.00 -36.13 -20.88
CA ALA A 18 -17.03 -35.79 -19.46
C ALA A 18 -15.88 -34.85 -19.10
N PHE A 19 -16.06 -34.10 -18.02
CA PHE A 19 -14.99 -33.35 -17.35
C PHE A 19 -15.21 -33.40 -15.84
N ARG A 20 -14.15 -33.24 -15.07
CA ARG A 20 -14.19 -33.26 -13.61
C ARG A 20 -14.22 -31.84 -13.07
N LEU A 21 -15.18 -31.56 -12.18
CA LEU A 21 -15.23 -30.30 -11.45
C LEU A 21 -14.29 -30.32 -10.25
N THR A 22 -13.63 -29.18 -10.00
CA THR A 22 -12.99 -28.91 -8.71
C THR A 22 -14.07 -28.53 -7.68
N PRO A 23 -13.81 -28.62 -6.36
CA PRO A 23 -14.75 -28.16 -5.34
C PRO A 23 -15.17 -26.69 -5.52
N LEU A 24 -14.23 -25.83 -5.94
CA LEU A 24 -14.52 -24.43 -6.31
C LEU A 24 -15.46 -24.35 -7.51
N GLY A 25 -15.20 -25.14 -8.56
CA GLY A 25 -16.06 -25.18 -9.75
C GLY A 25 -17.47 -25.68 -9.45
N ALA A 26 -17.62 -26.69 -8.58
CA ALA A 26 -18.92 -27.19 -8.15
C ALA A 26 -19.72 -26.11 -7.38
N TYR A 27 -19.06 -25.34 -6.51
CA TYR A 27 -19.68 -24.23 -5.81
C TYR A 27 -20.09 -23.08 -6.74
N VAL A 28 -19.20 -22.64 -7.65
CA VAL A 28 -19.49 -21.56 -8.60
C VAL A 28 -20.66 -21.92 -9.53
N LEU A 29 -20.81 -23.20 -9.89
CA LEU A 29 -21.91 -23.70 -10.70
C LEU A 29 -23.18 -24.01 -9.89
N GLY A 30 -23.19 -23.75 -8.58
CA GLY A 30 -24.34 -23.98 -7.70
C GLY A 30 -24.65 -25.45 -7.41
N LEU A 31 -23.72 -26.36 -7.71
CA LEU A 31 -23.86 -27.79 -7.41
C LEU A 31 -23.53 -28.12 -5.95
N GLU A 32 -22.72 -27.29 -5.29
CA GLU A 32 -22.51 -27.33 -3.85
C GLU A 32 -22.98 -26.03 -3.18
N ALA A 33 -23.63 -26.16 -2.02
CA ALA A 33 -24.19 -25.02 -1.28
C ALA A 33 -23.13 -24.17 -0.56
N ALA A 34 -21.93 -24.74 -0.31
CA ALA A 34 -20.87 -24.05 0.40
C ALA A 34 -19.49 -24.54 -0.07
N TYR A 35 -18.59 -23.61 -0.36
CA TYR A 35 -17.20 -23.92 -0.66
C TYR A 35 -16.35 -23.92 0.63
N ARG A 36 -15.60 -25.01 0.84
CA ARG A 36 -14.52 -25.07 1.83
C ARG A 36 -13.18 -25.26 1.12
N PRO A 37 -12.25 -24.29 1.21
CA PRO A 37 -10.90 -24.46 0.69
C PRO A 37 -10.24 -25.70 1.31
N ILE A 38 -9.60 -26.51 0.48
CA ILE A 38 -8.74 -27.60 0.96
C ILE A 38 -7.49 -26.96 1.56
N ALA A 39 -7.31 -27.06 2.88
CA ALA A 39 -6.08 -26.64 3.52
C ALA A 39 -4.96 -27.59 3.08
N ILE A 40 -4.08 -27.13 2.18
CA ILE A 40 -2.85 -27.86 1.86
C ILE A 40 -1.94 -27.66 3.07
N PRO A 41 -1.60 -28.72 3.83
CA PRO A 41 -0.69 -28.59 4.97
C PRO A 41 0.67 -28.17 4.44
N SER A 42 0.99 -26.90 4.59
CA SER A 42 2.29 -26.37 4.25
C SER A 42 3.26 -26.81 5.34
N ASN A 43 4.23 -27.66 4.98
CA ASN A 43 5.32 -28.12 5.86
C ASN A 43 6.40 -27.03 6.06
N LEU A 44 6.04 -25.77 5.83
CA LEU A 44 6.92 -24.61 6.00
C LEU A 44 7.04 -24.31 7.49
N ALA A 45 8.26 -24.41 8.01
CA ALA A 45 8.62 -23.90 9.33
C ALA A 45 9.63 -22.76 9.16
N LEU A 46 9.35 -21.64 9.81
CA LEU A 46 10.19 -20.46 9.85
C LEU A 46 10.85 -20.34 11.22
N SER A 47 12.03 -19.73 11.26
CA SER A 47 12.65 -19.24 12.49
C SER A 47 12.80 -17.73 12.38
N VAL A 48 12.21 -17.03 13.33
CA VAL A 48 12.26 -15.59 13.45
C VAL A 48 13.29 -15.20 14.50
N LEU A 49 14.35 -14.51 14.07
CA LEU A 49 15.47 -14.13 14.92
C LEU A 49 15.30 -12.72 15.49
N PRO A 50 15.87 -12.43 16.68
CA PRO A 50 15.89 -11.08 17.23
C PRO A 50 16.56 -10.03 16.33
N SER A 51 17.39 -10.47 15.38
CA SER A 51 18.02 -9.64 14.34
C SER A 51 17.07 -9.19 13.22
N LEU A 52 15.76 -9.44 13.38
CA LEU A 52 14.72 -9.22 12.35
C LEU A 52 14.90 -10.10 11.11
N GLN A 53 15.66 -11.19 11.22
CA GLN A 53 15.82 -12.17 10.15
C GLN A 53 14.77 -13.28 10.27
N VAL A 54 14.21 -13.66 9.13
CA VAL A 54 13.26 -14.76 8.98
C VAL A 54 13.91 -15.80 8.07
N ASN A 55 14.11 -17.00 8.60
CA ASN A 55 14.78 -18.09 7.90
C ASN A 55 13.84 -19.28 7.74
N VAL A 56 13.90 -19.94 6.59
CA VAL A 56 13.22 -21.23 6.37
C VAL A 56 14.03 -22.33 7.04
N VAL A 57 13.42 -23.01 8.01
CA VAL A 57 14.02 -24.14 8.74
C VAL A 57 13.59 -25.47 8.15
N ARG A 58 12.34 -25.55 7.66
CA ARG A 58 11.79 -26.77 7.05
C ARG A 58 10.83 -26.41 5.92
N GLY A 59 10.76 -27.29 4.92
CA GLY A 59 9.85 -27.16 3.79
C GLY A 59 10.38 -26.21 2.72
N ALA A 60 9.49 -25.85 1.80
CA ALA A 60 9.75 -24.85 0.78
C ALA A 60 8.70 -23.76 0.91
N ILE A 61 9.14 -22.50 0.75
CA ILE A 61 8.21 -21.38 0.67
C ILE A 61 7.48 -21.45 -0.66
N GLY A 62 6.14 -21.36 -0.64
CA GLY A 62 5.36 -21.22 -1.86
C GLY A 62 5.50 -19.81 -2.44
N ALA A 63 5.04 -19.63 -3.68
CA ALA A 63 5.13 -18.33 -4.36
C ALA A 63 4.30 -17.25 -3.64
N GLU A 64 3.15 -17.62 -3.08
CA GLU A 64 2.27 -16.70 -2.35
C GLU A 64 2.92 -16.24 -1.04
N GLU A 65 3.47 -17.16 -0.25
CA GLU A 65 4.15 -16.82 1.00
C GLU A 65 5.42 -16.00 0.77
N ALA A 66 6.16 -16.27 -0.32
CA ALA A 66 7.32 -15.49 -0.70
C ALA A 66 6.93 -14.05 -1.07
N LEU A 67 5.86 -13.87 -1.87
CA LEU A 67 5.33 -12.54 -2.21
C LEU A 67 4.86 -11.78 -0.96
N LEU A 68 4.21 -12.46 -0.02
CA LEU A 68 3.85 -11.87 1.27
C LEU A 68 5.10 -11.35 1.98
N LEU A 69 6.13 -12.18 2.19
CA LEU A 69 7.36 -11.74 2.86
C LEU A 69 8.07 -10.61 2.11
N GLU A 70 8.09 -10.65 0.78
CA GLU A 70 8.73 -9.63 -0.05
C GLU A 70 8.09 -8.24 0.06
N ASN A 71 6.81 -8.15 0.45
CA ASN A 71 6.17 -6.87 0.76
C ASN A 71 6.75 -6.21 2.03
N TRP A 72 7.19 -7.01 3.00
CA TRP A 72 7.62 -6.55 4.32
C TRP A 72 9.14 -6.64 4.55
N ALA A 73 9.83 -7.40 3.72
CA ALA A 73 11.20 -7.82 3.96
C ALA A 73 12.05 -7.83 2.68
N VAL A 74 13.36 -7.75 2.86
CA VAL A 74 14.34 -7.84 1.77
C VAL A 74 14.96 -9.24 1.78
N PRO A 75 15.04 -9.95 0.64
CA PRO A 75 15.75 -11.22 0.58
C PRO A 75 17.24 -11.00 0.84
N VAL A 76 17.82 -11.79 1.75
CA VAL A 76 19.26 -11.77 2.05
C VAL A 76 19.97 -12.88 1.27
N GLN A 77 19.39 -14.07 1.29
CA GLN A 77 19.85 -15.25 0.57
C GLN A 77 18.67 -16.19 0.34
N SER A 78 18.88 -17.28 -0.41
CA SER A 78 17.81 -18.27 -0.64
C SER A 78 17.24 -18.78 0.69
N GLY A 79 15.93 -18.65 0.87
CA GLY A 79 15.23 -19.06 2.10
C GLY A 79 15.46 -18.15 3.31
N SER A 80 16.00 -16.94 3.13
CA SER A 80 16.25 -15.98 4.21
C SER A 80 15.87 -14.56 3.82
N TRP A 81 15.08 -13.91 4.67
CA TRP A 81 14.67 -12.52 4.53
C TRP A 81 15.02 -11.74 5.79
N ARG A 82 15.19 -10.43 5.63
CA ARG A 82 15.31 -9.50 6.75
C ARG A 82 14.14 -8.53 6.69
N LEU A 83 13.36 -8.45 7.76
CA LEU A 83 12.30 -7.45 7.87
C LEU A 83 12.93 -6.07 7.74
N ASP A 84 12.37 -5.28 6.83
CA ASP A 84 12.93 -3.99 6.48
C ASP A 84 11.91 -2.89 6.78
N ARG A 85 12.37 -1.82 7.41
CA ARG A 85 11.49 -0.75 7.88
C ARG A 85 10.89 0.03 6.71
N GLU A 86 11.67 0.33 5.68
CA GLU A 86 11.21 1.10 4.53
C GLU A 86 10.16 0.32 3.76
N LYS A 87 10.41 -0.97 3.51
CA LYS A 87 9.43 -1.88 2.90
C LYS A 87 8.16 -2.01 3.74
N ALA A 88 8.28 -2.22 5.04
CA ALA A 88 7.12 -2.38 5.91
C ALA A 88 6.24 -1.11 5.93
N LEU A 89 6.83 0.09 5.99
CA LEU A 89 6.08 1.34 5.90
C LEU A 89 5.43 1.48 4.51
N SER A 90 6.16 1.20 3.44
CA SER A 90 5.62 1.23 2.07
C SER A 90 4.46 0.24 1.86
N ALA A 91 4.51 -0.94 2.49
CA ALA A 91 3.42 -1.91 2.46
C ALA A 91 2.16 -1.35 3.15
N ILE A 92 2.32 -0.73 4.32
CA ILE A 92 1.19 -0.10 5.03
C ILE A 92 0.59 1.05 4.22
N GLU A 93 1.43 1.87 3.58
CA GLU A 93 0.99 2.96 2.68
C GLU A 93 0.18 2.44 1.49
N LYS A 94 0.52 1.25 0.97
CA LYS A 94 -0.22 0.56 -0.10
C LYS A 94 -1.51 -0.12 0.38
N GLY A 95 -1.76 -0.13 1.69
CA GLY A 95 -2.96 -0.70 2.30
C GLY A 95 -2.83 -2.16 2.75
N TYR A 96 -1.63 -2.71 2.81
CA TYR A 96 -1.42 -4.03 3.42
C TYR A 96 -1.56 -3.96 4.95
N GLU A 97 -2.18 -4.98 5.54
CA GLU A 97 -2.40 -5.06 6.98
C GLU A 97 -1.23 -5.77 7.66
N ILE A 98 -0.53 -5.08 8.55
CA ILE A 98 0.64 -5.66 9.25
C ILE A 98 0.26 -6.82 10.18
N ALA A 99 -1.02 -6.94 10.53
CA ALA A 99 -1.57 -8.10 11.24
C ALA A 99 -1.44 -9.40 10.42
N GLU A 100 -1.49 -9.31 9.08
CA GLU A 100 -1.28 -10.48 8.20
C GLU A 100 0.17 -10.97 8.28
N LEU A 101 1.14 -10.05 8.31
CA LEU A 101 2.55 -10.40 8.53
C LEU A 101 2.73 -11.06 9.90
N ARG A 102 2.17 -10.47 10.96
CA ARG A 102 2.26 -11.03 12.32
C ARG A 102 1.71 -12.44 12.35
N GLY A 103 0.47 -12.64 11.87
CA GLY A 103 -0.17 -13.95 11.85
C GLY A 103 0.59 -14.97 11.00
N PHE A 104 1.16 -14.53 9.87
CA PHE A 104 2.02 -15.37 9.05
C PHE A 104 3.25 -15.86 9.82
N LEU A 105 3.98 -14.97 10.50
CA LEU A 105 5.16 -15.35 11.28
C LEU A 105 4.80 -16.26 12.46
N GLU A 106 3.74 -15.93 13.22
CA GLU A 106 3.28 -16.72 14.38
C GLU A 106 2.73 -18.10 13.98
N SER A 107 2.14 -18.24 12.79
CA SER A 107 1.61 -19.54 12.33
C SER A 107 2.68 -20.53 11.86
N ARG A 108 3.94 -20.06 11.68
CA ARG A 108 5.03 -20.82 11.06
C ARG A 108 6.26 -20.98 11.95
N ASP A 109 6.33 -20.27 13.07
CA ASP A 109 7.34 -20.44 14.10
C ASP A 109 6.68 -21.04 15.35
N ASP A 110 7.22 -22.16 15.85
CA ASP A 110 6.74 -22.79 17.08
C ASP A 110 7.14 -21.98 18.33
N MET A 111 8.05 -21.02 18.18
CA MET A 111 8.51 -20.12 19.23
C MET A 111 7.75 -18.78 19.18
N PRO A 112 7.52 -18.14 20.34
CA PRO A 112 6.95 -16.80 20.36
C PRO A 112 7.89 -15.82 19.64
N LEU A 113 7.29 -14.81 18.99
CA LEU A 113 8.06 -13.77 18.31
C LEU A 113 9.02 -13.07 19.27
N PRO A 114 10.29 -12.87 18.88
CA PRO A 114 11.23 -12.09 19.68
C PRO A 114 10.72 -10.67 19.95
N GLU A 115 11.03 -10.13 21.13
CA GLU A 115 10.61 -8.77 21.53
C GLU A 115 11.03 -7.69 20.52
N SER A 116 12.19 -7.82 19.88
CA SER A 116 12.65 -6.88 18.86
C SER A 116 11.75 -6.88 17.62
N VAL A 117 11.21 -8.04 17.23
CA VAL A 117 10.28 -8.18 16.10
C VAL A 117 8.91 -7.64 16.49
N GLU A 118 8.45 -7.91 17.71
CA GLU A 118 7.21 -7.29 18.20
C GLU A 118 7.30 -5.77 18.24
N SER A 119 8.42 -5.23 18.75
CA SER A 119 8.70 -3.79 18.78
C SER A 119 8.75 -3.20 17.37
N PHE A 120 9.38 -3.90 16.42
CA PHE A 120 9.38 -3.53 15.01
C PHE A 120 7.94 -3.42 14.45
N ILE A 121 7.12 -4.45 14.66
CA ILE A 121 5.73 -4.49 14.19
C ILE A 121 4.93 -3.34 14.81
N ARG A 122 4.96 -3.16 16.13
CA ARG A 122 4.25 -2.07 16.83
C ARG A 122 4.67 -0.69 16.31
N GLN A 123 5.96 -0.49 16.06
CA GLN A 123 6.46 0.80 15.58
C GLN A 123 6.04 1.07 14.12
N CYS A 124 6.01 0.04 13.27
CA CYS A 124 5.52 0.15 11.90
C CYS A 124 4.01 0.42 11.88
N GLU A 125 3.22 -0.27 12.70
CA GLU A 125 1.78 -0.03 12.84
C GLU A 125 1.47 1.41 13.28
N ARG A 126 2.21 1.90 14.28
CA ARG A 126 2.07 3.28 14.78
C ARG A 126 2.46 4.34 13.74
N ASN A 127 3.52 4.10 12.98
CA ASN A 127 4.07 5.12 12.08
C ASN A 127 3.59 5.01 10.63
N GLY A 128 3.12 3.85 10.19
CA GLY A 128 2.81 3.57 8.78
C GLY A 128 1.69 4.43 8.20
N LYS A 129 0.85 5.03 9.05
CA LYS A 129 -0.20 6.00 8.67
C LYS A 129 -0.04 7.35 9.39
N ALA A 130 1.16 7.68 9.86
CA ALA A 130 1.41 8.90 10.64
C ALA A 130 1.27 10.19 9.81
N LEU A 131 1.44 10.10 8.49
CA LEU A 131 1.33 11.23 7.57
C LEU A 131 0.15 10.99 6.62
N LYS A 132 -0.63 12.05 6.37
CA LYS A 132 -1.74 12.02 5.42
C LYS A 132 -1.72 13.25 4.54
N THR A 133 -1.87 13.06 3.23
CA THR A 133 -2.10 14.15 2.29
C THR A 133 -3.51 14.69 2.49
N VAL A 134 -3.62 15.96 2.92
CA VAL A 134 -4.92 16.61 3.20
C VAL A 134 -5.37 17.53 2.04
N GLY A 135 -4.46 17.91 1.14
CA GLY A 135 -4.79 18.71 -0.04
C GLY A 135 -3.55 19.32 -0.69
N ASN A 136 -3.79 20.11 -1.73
CA ASN A 136 -2.75 20.84 -2.46
C ASN A 136 -2.69 22.29 -2.00
N ALA A 137 -1.49 22.87 -2.01
CA ALA A 137 -1.27 24.27 -1.74
C ALA A 137 -0.20 24.82 -2.68
N VAL A 138 -0.28 26.12 -2.96
CA VAL A 138 0.64 26.85 -3.82
C VAL A 138 1.52 27.73 -2.95
N LEU A 139 2.82 27.69 -3.22
CA LEU A 139 3.80 28.62 -2.65
C LEU A 139 3.82 29.88 -3.51
N ILE A 140 3.68 31.03 -2.86
CA ILE A 140 3.67 32.35 -3.48
C ILE A 140 4.83 33.15 -2.89
N GLU A 141 5.75 33.57 -3.76
CA GLU A 141 6.83 34.47 -3.39
C GLU A 141 6.33 35.92 -3.40
N CYS A 142 6.59 36.62 -2.31
CA CYS A 142 6.36 38.04 -2.14
C CYS A 142 7.64 38.83 -2.42
N ARG A 143 7.50 40.07 -2.88
CA ARG A 143 8.64 40.96 -3.15
C ARG A 143 9.57 41.12 -1.94
N ASP A 144 8.98 41.32 -0.76
CA ASP A 144 9.68 41.62 0.48
C ASP A 144 8.91 41.12 1.73
N ASN A 145 9.57 41.24 2.87
CA ASN A 145 9.05 40.80 4.17
C ASN A 145 7.83 41.63 4.60
N GLU A 146 7.83 42.93 4.29
CA GLU A 146 6.75 43.86 4.61
C GLU A 146 5.46 43.50 3.85
N THR A 147 5.57 43.14 2.57
CA THR A 147 4.44 42.68 1.75
C THR A 147 3.85 41.38 2.31
N THR A 148 4.71 40.47 2.74
CA THR A 148 4.30 39.20 3.37
C THR A 148 3.54 39.46 4.67
N GLU A 149 4.03 40.38 5.51
CA GLU A 149 3.39 40.79 6.76
C GLU A 149 2.08 41.51 6.55
N ALA A 150 2.03 42.43 5.57
CA ALA A 150 0.81 43.14 5.20
C ALA A 150 -0.27 42.16 4.75
N ILE A 151 0.05 41.18 3.88
CA ILE A 151 -0.93 40.23 3.36
C ILE A 151 -1.32 39.19 4.41
N ALA A 152 -0.37 38.61 5.14
CA ALA A 152 -0.67 37.58 6.16
C ALA A 152 -1.35 38.16 7.41
N GLY A 153 -1.07 39.41 7.76
CA GLY A 153 -1.65 40.09 8.93
C GLY A 153 -3.01 40.74 8.66
N HIS A 154 -3.40 40.93 7.39
CA HIS A 154 -4.64 41.61 7.06
C HIS A 154 -5.88 40.71 7.25
N LYS A 155 -6.98 41.29 7.77
CA LYS A 155 -8.21 40.57 8.13
C LYS A 155 -8.83 39.78 6.97
N GLU A 156 -8.75 40.34 5.75
CA GLU A 156 -9.35 39.76 4.54
C GLU A 156 -8.53 38.62 3.91
N THR A 157 -7.22 38.56 4.16
CA THR A 157 -6.29 37.62 3.48
C THR A 157 -5.56 36.67 4.43
N GLY A 158 -5.41 37.03 5.71
CA GLY A 158 -4.68 36.23 6.69
C GLY A 158 -5.30 34.85 6.94
N HIS A 159 -6.63 34.71 6.83
CA HIS A 159 -7.30 33.41 6.96
C HIS A 159 -7.20 32.52 5.70
N LEU A 160 -6.71 33.07 4.58
CA LEU A 160 -6.58 32.38 3.29
C LEU A 160 -5.15 31.92 3.01
N CYS A 161 -4.16 32.40 3.78
CA CYS A 161 -2.75 32.10 3.59
C CYS A 161 -2.06 31.74 4.91
N LEU A 162 -0.94 31.01 4.80
CA LEU A 162 -0.04 30.73 5.90
C LEU A 162 1.35 31.23 5.53
N ARG A 163 2.09 31.78 6.49
CA ARG A 163 3.46 32.23 6.25
C ARG A 163 4.41 31.03 6.29
N ALA A 164 5.18 30.85 5.22
CA ALA A 164 6.16 29.77 5.07
C ALA A 164 7.60 30.30 4.95
N GLY A 165 7.83 31.52 5.42
CA GLY A 165 9.15 32.18 5.41
C GLY A 165 9.02 33.70 5.44
N PRO A 166 10.15 34.43 5.33
CA PRO A 166 10.15 35.89 5.33
C PRO A 166 9.39 36.47 4.13
N LYS A 167 9.57 35.86 2.95
CA LYS A 167 9.01 36.32 1.67
C LYS A 167 8.05 35.32 1.02
N THR A 168 7.52 34.36 1.78
CA THR A 168 6.79 33.23 1.19
C THR A 168 5.47 33.00 1.91
N LEU A 169 4.41 32.91 1.12
CA LEU A 169 3.06 32.55 1.57
C LEU A 169 2.66 31.20 0.96
N VAL A 170 1.89 30.43 1.71
CA VAL A 170 1.25 29.19 1.27
C VAL A 170 -0.25 29.44 1.23
N VAL A 171 -0.87 29.19 0.08
CA VAL A 171 -2.32 29.30 -0.09
C VAL A 171 -2.83 27.96 -0.57
N ARG A 172 -3.87 27.43 0.08
CA ARG A 172 -4.51 26.19 -0.38
C ARG A 172 -5.10 26.42 -1.77
N THR A 173 -5.00 25.42 -2.65
CA THR A 173 -5.42 25.56 -4.06
C THR A 173 -6.90 25.92 -4.20
N ASP A 174 -7.76 25.44 -3.29
CA ASP A 174 -9.19 25.76 -3.23
C ASP A 174 -9.49 27.21 -2.83
N HIS A 175 -8.55 27.90 -2.17
CA HIS A 175 -8.68 29.30 -1.77
C HIS A 175 -7.96 30.27 -2.69
N LEU A 176 -7.25 29.78 -3.72
CA LEU A 176 -6.32 30.59 -4.53
C LEU A 176 -7.02 31.75 -5.26
N GLU A 177 -8.16 31.51 -5.90
CA GLU A 177 -8.91 32.55 -6.61
C GLU A 177 -9.44 33.62 -5.65
N LYS A 178 -10.04 33.21 -4.53
CA LYS A 178 -10.50 34.13 -3.49
C LYS A 178 -9.34 34.95 -2.91
N PHE A 179 -8.19 34.32 -2.66
CA PHE A 179 -7.00 35.00 -2.20
C PHE A 179 -6.53 36.05 -3.20
N ARG A 180 -6.45 35.69 -4.49
CA ARG A 180 -6.07 36.61 -5.58
C ARG A 180 -7.00 37.82 -5.65
N GLU A 181 -8.30 37.65 -5.49
CA GLU A 181 -9.26 38.75 -5.42
C GLU A 181 -8.99 39.67 -4.22
N ARG A 182 -8.80 39.10 -3.01
CA ARG A 182 -8.59 39.89 -1.79
C ARG A 182 -7.24 40.60 -1.76
N VAL A 183 -6.20 40.00 -2.33
CA VAL A 183 -4.88 40.62 -2.46
C VAL A 183 -4.91 41.81 -3.45
N ARG A 184 -5.72 41.74 -4.52
CA ARG A 184 -5.95 42.90 -5.40
C ARG A 184 -6.63 44.05 -4.69
N LEU A 185 -7.59 43.78 -3.79
CA LEU A 185 -8.22 44.82 -2.96
C LEU A 185 -7.22 45.51 -2.01
N LEU A 186 -6.13 44.83 -1.65
CA LEU A 186 -5.02 45.39 -0.88
C LEU A 186 -4.01 46.17 -1.73
N GLY A 187 -4.21 46.25 -3.04
CA GLY A 187 -3.29 46.92 -3.97
C GLY A 187 -2.12 46.06 -4.43
N PHE A 188 -2.14 44.75 -4.17
CA PHE A 188 -1.07 43.84 -4.60
C PHE A 188 -1.53 42.98 -5.79
N GLY A 189 -0.64 42.83 -6.78
CA GLY A 189 -0.84 41.94 -7.92
C GLY A 189 -0.10 40.62 -7.71
N MET A 190 -0.67 39.52 -8.23
CA MET A 190 0.00 38.23 -8.30
C MET A 190 0.25 37.88 -9.76
N ALA A 191 1.52 37.91 -10.17
CA ALA A 191 1.94 37.40 -11.47
C ALA A 191 1.84 35.87 -11.48
N SER A 192 1.44 35.30 -12.62
CA SER A 192 1.39 33.85 -12.85
C SER A 192 2.71 33.33 -13.36
#